data_AF-A0A8D9HJP8-F1
#
_entry.id   AF-A0A8D9HJP8-F1
#
_cell.length_a   1.000
_cell.length_b   1.000
_cell.length_c   1.000
_cell.angle_alpha   90.00
_cell.angle_beta   90.00
_cell.angle_gamma   90.00
#
_symmetry.space_group_name_H-M   'P 1'
#
loop_
_entity.id
_entity.type
_entity.pdbx_description
1 polymer ?
#
loop_
_entity_poly.entity_id
_entity_poly.type
_entity_poly.pdbx_seq_one_letter_code
_entity_poly.pdbx_strand_id
1 'polypeptide(L)'
;MANFNLASLSPSMLHKILSKVATTSIRDFGCARVSFPGFNAIGREDYYYKSADLIFLNDCLDQVNAVRTFRLKCYQLGNPEAIYLQGLFHNYPDFTREYADRMYHMITSWSLSGH
;
A
#
# COMPACT_ATOMS: atom_id res chain seq x y z
N MET A 1 28.09 11.99 -12.12
CA MET A 1 27.08 11.96 -11.05
C MET A 1 27.65 11.15 -9.90
N ALA A 2 27.70 11.68 -8.69
CA ALA A 2 28.13 10.90 -7.53
C ALA A 2 27.11 9.79 -7.27
N ASN A 3 27.59 8.57 -7.08
CA ASN A 3 26.73 7.44 -6.74
C ASN A 3 26.31 7.59 -5.28
N PHE A 4 25.04 7.97 -5.05
CA PHE A 4 24.53 8.18 -3.70
C PHE A 4 24.22 6.82 -3.07
N ASN A 5 25.04 6.42 -2.08
CA ASN A 5 24.84 5.18 -1.36
C ASN A 5 24.00 5.42 -0.10
N LEU A 6 22.79 4.86 -0.09
CA LEU A 6 21.89 4.96 1.05
C LEU A 6 22.46 4.28 2.31
N ALA A 7 23.28 3.23 2.13
CA ALA A 7 23.90 2.49 3.23
C ALA A 7 25.03 3.27 3.93
N SER A 8 25.56 4.34 3.32
CA SER A 8 26.59 5.18 3.94
C SER A 8 26.02 6.33 4.78
N LEU A 9 24.69 6.47 4.84
CA LEU A 9 24.05 7.53 5.62
C LEU A 9 24.08 7.23 7.12
N SER A 10 24.14 8.28 7.93
CA SER A 10 23.98 8.14 9.37
C SER A 10 22.55 7.70 9.74
N PRO A 11 22.36 7.06 10.90
CA PRO A 11 21.03 6.69 11.39
C PRO A 11 20.06 7.88 11.42
N SER A 12 20.52 9.06 11.87
CA SER A 12 19.69 10.27 11.95
C SER A 12 19.18 10.74 10.58
N MET A 13 19.98 10.61 9.53
CA MET A 13 19.57 10.92 8.16
C MET A 13 18.54 9.90 7.65
N LEU A 14 18.75 8.61 7.92
CA LEU A 14 17.79 7.57 7.57
C LEU A 14 16.43 7.80 8.25
N HIS A 15 16.43 8.15 9.54
CA HIS A 15 15.22 8.49 10.27
C HIS A 15 14.49 9.69 9.67
N LYS A 16 15.22 10.75 9.31
CA LYS A 16 14.64 11.96 8.71
C LYS A 16 14.03 11.69 7.34
N ILE A 17 14.71 10.90 6.50
CA ILE A 17 14.18 10.49 5.19
C ILE A 17 12.92 9.66 5.37
N LEU A 18 13.00 8.60 6.19
CA LEU A 18 11.88 7.69 6.38
C LEU A 18 10.67 8.38 7.04
N SER A 19 10.90 9.34 7.94
CA SER A 19 9.84 10.13 8.57
C SER A 19 9.13 11.01 7.55
N LYS A 20 9.88 11.64 6.64
CA LYS A 20 9.28 12.42 5.55
C LYS A 20 8.46 11.55 4.61
N VAL A 21 8.93 10.34 4.31
CA VAL A 21 8.18 9.37 3.48
C VAL A 21 6.90 8.93 4.20
N ALA A 22 6.97 8.53 5.47
CA ALA A 22 5.83 8.10 6.27
C ALA A 22 4.72 9.15 6.33
N THR A 23 5.08 10.40 6.64
CA THR A 23 4.15 11.53 6.74
C THR A 23 3.54 11.98 5.41
N THR A 24 4.01 11.45 4.28
CA THR A 24 3.51 11.80 2.94
C THR A 24 2.72 10.66 2.31
N SER A 25 3.11 9.41 2.56
CA SER A 25 2.39 8.26 2.05
C SER A 25 2.75 7.00 2.82
N ILE A 26 1.77 6.38 3.48
CA ILE A 26 1.93 5.05 4.08
C ILE A 26 2.35 3.99 3.05
N ARG A 27 1.97 4.17 1.77
CA ARG A 27 2.40 3.31 0.67
C ARG A 27 3.91 3.36 0.50
N ASP A 28 4.41 4.56 0.23
CA ASP A 28 5.81 4.75 -0.11
C ASP A 28 6.69 4.42 1.10
N PHE A 29 6.16 4.59 2.31
CA PHE A 29 6.78 4.11 3.55
C PHE A 29 6.90 2.59 3.61
N GLY A 30 5.82 1.85 3.33
CA GLY A 30 5.85 0.39 3.23
C GLY A 30 6.85 -0.08 2.16
N CYS A 31 6.81 0.51 0.97
CA CYS A 31 7.73 0.20 -0.12
C CYS A 31 9.20 0.49 0.25
N ALA A 32 9.48 1.62 0.89
CA ALA A 32 10.83 1.99 1.32
C ALA A 32 11.41 0.98 2.31
N ARG A 33 10.58 0.47 3.24
CA ARG A 33 10.99 -0.55 4.21
C ARG A 33 11.31 -1.89 3.57
N VAL A 34 10.51 -2.34 2.60
CA VAL A 34 10.79 -3.60 1.88
C VAL A 34 12.06 -3.49 1.05
N SER A 35 12.30 -2.32 0.46
CA SER A 35 13.38 -2.12 -0.51
C SER A 35 14.76 -1.91 0.14
N PHE A 36 14.82 -1.50 1.42
CA PHE A 36 16.09 -1.22 2.11
C PHE A 36 16.09 -1.72 3.57
N PRO A 37 17.00 -2.65 3.95
CA PRO A 37 17.06 -3.20 5.30
C PRO A 37 17.23 -2.16 6.42
N GLY A 38 17.99 -1.08 6.17
CA GLY A 38 18.17 -0.01 7.15
C GLY A 38 16.86 0.74 7.44
N PHE A 39 16.00 0.93 6.44
CA PHE A 39 14.66 1.46 6.64
C PHE A 39 13.74 0.45 7.31
N ASN A 40 13.85 -0.84 6.98
CA ASN A 40 13.07 -1.87 7.65
C ASN A 40 13.35 -1.93 9.16
N ALA A 41 14.61 -1.77 9.55
CA ALA A 41 15.02 -1.82 10.96
C ALA A 41 14.40 -0.67 11.76
N ILE A 42 14.56 0.57 11.29
CA ILE A 42 14.06 1.76 12.02
C ILE A 42 12.56 1.99 11.84
N GLY A 43 12.00 1.60 10.70
CA GLY A 43 10.58 1.79 10.35
C GLY A 43 9.61 0.86 11.09
N ARG A 44 10.11 0.02 12.01
CA ARG A 44 9.28 -0.79 12.91
C ARG A 44 8.82 -0.04 14.16
N GLU A 45 9.37 1.14 14.42
CA GLU A 45 8.96 1.95 15.57
C GLU A 45 7.55 2.51 15.39
N ASP A 46 6.71 2.39 16.43
CA ASP A 46 5.32 2.86 16.47
C ASP A 46 5.15 4.34 16.05
N TYR A 47 6.17 5.16 16.29
CA TYR A 47 6.19 6.58 15.93
C TYR A 47 5.89 6.81 14.43
N TYR A 48 6.40 5.94 13.56
CA TYR A 48 6.18 6.07 12.12
C TYR A 48 4.74 5.79 11.72
N TYR A 49 4.10 4.82 12.37
CA TYR A 49 2.71 4.45 12.08
C TYR A 49 1.72 5.49 12.61
N LYS A 50 2.01 6.09 13.77
CA LYS A 50 1.21 7.18 14.34
C LYS A 50 1.25 8.47 13.51
N SER A 51 2.33 8.66 12.75
CA SER A 51 2.55 9.84 11.91
C SER A 51 2.32 9.59 10.42
N ALA A 52 2.01 8.35 10.03
CA ALA A 52 1.86 8.01 8.64
C ALA A 52 0.57 8.61 8.06
N ASP A 53 0.67 9.13 6.84
CA ASP A 53 -0.50 9.59 6.11
C ASP A 53 -1.32 8.38 5.62
N LEU A 54 -2.49 8.22 6.22
CA LEU A 54 -3.41 7.11 5.95
C LEU A 54 -4.40 7.41 4.82
N ILE A 55 -4.34 8.57 4.15
CA ILE A 55 -5.25 8.92 3.04
C ILE A 55 -5.31 7.80 2.00
N PHE A 56 -4.15 7.24 1.63
CA PHE A 56 -4.09 6.14 0.68
C PHE A 56 -4.87 4.88 1.15
N LEU A 57 -4.92 4.60 2.45
CA LEU A 57 -5.67 3.46 2.97
C LEU A 57 -7.17 3.71 2.90
N ASN A 58 -7.61 4.95 3.13
CA ASN A 58 -9.01 5.31 2.96
C ASN A 58 -9.42 5.14 1.49
N ASP A 59 -8.60 5.65 0.54
CA ASP A 59 -8.86 5.47 -0.89
C ASP A 59 -8.90 3.98 -1.29
N CYS A 60 -7.96 3.20 -0.75
CA CYS A 60 -7.89 1.75 -0.97
C CYS A 60 -9.11 1.02 -0.40
N LEU A 61 -9.53 1.38 0.82
CA LEU A 61 -10.72 0.84 1.47
C LEU A 61 -12.00 1.17 0.69
N ASP A 62 -12.13 2.41 0.23
CA ASP A 62 -13.28 2.86 -0.56
C ASP A 62 -13.38 2.08 -1.88
N GLN A 63 -12.26 1.87 -2.57
CA GLN A 63 -12.22 1.05 -3.77
C GLN A 63 -12.56 -0.42 -3.51
N VAL A 64 -12.02 -1.02 -2.44
CA VAL A 64 -12.38 -2.40 -2.06
C VAL A 64 -13.86 -2.52 -1.74
N ASN A 65 -14.40 -1.56 -1.00
CA ASN A 65 -15.82 -1.52 -0.65
C ASN A 65 -16.70 -1.34 -1.90
N ALA A 66 -16.28 -0.52 -2.86
CA ALA A 66 -16.95 -0.35 -4.14
C ALA A 66 -16.95 -1.65 -4.96
N VAL A 67 -15.80 -2.32 -5.10
CA VAL A 67 -15.67 -3.61 -5.79
C VAL A 67 -16.49 -4.70 -5.10
N ARG A 68 -16.48 -4.76 -3.77
CA ARG A 68 -17.28 -5.70 -2.97
C ARG A 68 -18.77 -5.47 -3.18
N THR A 69 -19.22 -4.23 -3.12
CA THR A 69 -20.61 -3.84 -3.36
C THR A 69 -21.04 -4.18 -4.78
N PHE A 70 -20.19 -3.90 -5.77
CA PHE A 70 -20.43 -4.25 -7.16
C PHE A 70 -20.58 -5.77 -7.35
N ARG A 71 -19.67 -6.56 -6.76
CA ARG A 71 -19.75 -8.02 -6.78
C ARG A 71 -21.05 -8.54 -6.16
N LEU A 72 -21.50 -7.96 -5.04
CA LEU A 72 -22.78 -8.31 -4.40
C LEU A 72 -23.97 -8.06 -5.33
N LYS A 73 -23.98 -6.93 -6.04
CA LYS A 73 -25.01 -6.65 -7.05
C LYS A 73 -24.96 -7.66 -8.20
N CYS A 74 -23.77 -8.07 -8.65
CA CYS A 74 -23.62 -9.12 -9.67
C CYS A 74 -24.25 -10.46 -9.21
N TYR A 75 -24.09 -10.84 -7.94
CA TYR A 75 -24.75 -12.02 -7.37
C TYR A 75 -26.28 -11.94 -7.43
N GLN A 76 -26.84 -10.76 -7.21
CA GLN A 76 -28.29 -10.56 -7.24
C GLN A 76 -28.88 -10.64 -8.66
N LEU A 77 -28.07 -10.41 -9.70
CA LEU A 77 -28.52 -10.31 -11.10
C LEU A 77 -28.41 -11.62 -11.89
N GLY A 78 -27.81 -12.67 -11.33
CA GLY A 78 -27.62 -13.97 -11.99
C GLY A 78 -26.41 -14.00 -12.93
N ASN A 79 -25.63 -15.08 -12.87
CA ASN A 79 -24.30 -15.21 -13.48
C ASN A 79 -23.27 -14.14 -13.00
N PRO A 80 -22.93 -14.14 -11.70
CA PRO A 80 -22.09 -13.13 -11.07
C PRO A 80 -20.68 -13.03 -11.65
N GLU A 81 -20.11 -14.15 -12.12
CA GLU A 81 -18.71 -14.20 -12.55
C GLU A 81 -18.50 -13.46 -13.88
N ALA A 82 -19.38 -13.68 -14.86
CA ALA A 82 -19.33 -12.98 -16.14
C ALA A 82 -19.57 -11.47 -15.98
N ILE A 83 -20.58 -11.09 -15.18
CA ILE A 83 -20.93 -9.68 -14.94
C ILE A 83 -19.83 -8.99 -14.13
N TYR A 84 -19.31 -9.66 -13.10
CA TYR A 84 -18.23 -9.13 -12.28
C TYR A 84 -16.98 -8.88 -13.12
N LEU A 85 -16.51 -9.87 -13.89
CA LEU A 85 -15.31 -9.71 -14.70
C LEU A 85 -15.50 -8.60 -15.75
N GLN A 86 -16.60 -8.61 -16.50
CA GLN A 86 -16.85 -7.60 -17.52
C GLN A 86 -16.97 -6.18 -16.92
N GLY A 87 -17.68 -6.05 -15.81
CA GLY A 87 -17.90 -4.76 -15.17
C GLY A 87 -16.72 -4.28 -14.33
N LEU A 88 -15.87 -5.17 -13.81
CA LEU A 88 -14.62 -4.79 -13.14
C LEU A 88 -13.69 -4.10 -14.14
N PHE A 89 -13.46 -4.71 -15.31
CA PHE A 89 -12.61 -4.14 -16.35
C PHE A 89 -13.16 -2.82 -16.93
N HIS A 90 -14.48 -2.66 -17.03
CA HIS A 90 -15.09 -1.43 -17.56
C HIS A 90 -15.22 -0.30 -16.54
N ASN A 91 -15.67 -0.59 -15.33
CA ASN A 91 -16.00 0.45 -14.33
C ASN A 91 -14.83 0.79 -13.42
N TYR A 92 -13.83 -0.09 -13.32
CA TYR A 92 -12.66 0.10 -12.47
C TYR A 92 -11.36 -0.16 -13.26
N PRO A 93 -11.08 0.64 -14.30
CA PRO A 93 -9.90 0.44 -15.15
C PRO A 93 -8.58 0.54 -14.38
N ASP A 94 -8.58 1.26 -13.25
CA ASP A 94 -7.41 1.39 -12.37
C ASP A 94 -7.18 0.17 -11.47
N PHE A 95 -8.18 -0.74 -11.35
CA PHE A 95 -8.07 -1.98 -10.57
C PHE A 95 -7.32 -3.06 -11.35
N THR A 96 -6.05 -2.80 -11.62
CA THR A 96 -5.16 -3.68 -12.38
C THR A 96 -4.60 -4.81 -11.50
N ARG A 97 -4.01 -5.83 -12.14
CA ARG A 97 -3.25 -6.88 -11.44
C ARG A 97 -2.14 -6.28 -10.56
N GLU A 98 -1.45 -5.25 -11.07
CA GLU A 98 -0.43 -4.53 -10.30
C GLU A 98 -1.03 -3.79 -9.10
N TYR A 99 -2.24 -3.24 -9.23
CA TYR A 99 -2.95 -2.63 -8.10
C TYR A 99 -3.29 -3.68 -7.02
N ALA A 100 -3.81 -4.83 -7.42
CA ALA A 100 -4.10 -5.95 -6.51
C ALA A 100 -2.83 -6.50 -5.83
N ASP A 101 -1.74 -6.67 -6.58
CA ASP A 101 -0.46 -7.12 -6.03
C ASP A 101 0.11 -6.07 -5.05
N ARG A 102 -0.03 -4.78 -5.33
CA ARG A 102 0.37 -3.70 -4.40
C ARG A 102 -0.42 -3.74 -3.10
N MET A 103 -1.74 -3.92 -3.19
CA MET A 103 -2.60 -4.09 -2.02
C MET A 103 -2.20 -5.31 -1.19
N TYR A 104 -1.97 -6.44 -1.87
CA TYR A 104 -1.52 -7.67 -1.22
C TYR A 104 -0.20 -7.46 -0.50
N HIS A 105 0.80 -6.88 -1.16
CA HIS A 105 2.10 -6.59 -0.54
C HIS A 105 2.00 -5.65 0.65
N MET A 106 1.11 -4.65 0.63
CA MET A 106 0.86 -3.81 1.80
C MET A 106 0.28 -4.60 2.97
N ILE A 107 -0.81 -5.34 2.75
CA ILE A 107 -1.48 -6.13 3.78
C ILE A 107 -0.50 -7.16 4.36
N THR A 108 0.27 -7.83 3.50
CA THR A 108 1.29 -8.79 3.94
C THR A 108 2.43 -8.09 4.67
N SER A 109 2.91 -6.92 4.23
CA SER A 109 3.95 -6.17 4.95
C SER A 109 3.49 -5.67 6.32
N TRP A 110 2.20 -5.33 6.45
CA TRP A 110 1.57 -4.95 7.71
C TRP A 110 1.41 -6.15 8.64
N SER A 111 0.88 -7.27 8.14
CA SER A 111 0.77 -8.52 8.89
C SER A 111 2.14 -9.04 9.36
N LEU A 112 3.17 -8.94 8.51
CA LEU A 112 4.55 -9.30 8.86
C LEU A 112 5.22 -8.32 9.83
N SER A 113 4.65 -7.12 10.02
CA SER A 113 5.14 -6.16 11.01
C SER A 113 4.56 -6.37 12.42
N GLY A 114 3.65 -7.35 12.60
CA GLY A 114 3.18 -7.79 13.91
C GLY A 114 2.12 -6.90 14.56
N HIS A 115 1.42 -6.07 13.78
CA HIS A 115 0.24 -5.30 14.21
C HIS A 115 -1.05 -5.92 13.70
#